data_AF-A0A1A9W3I9-F1
#
_entry.id   AF-A0A1A9W3I9-F1
#
_cell.length_a   1.000
_cell.length_b   1.000
_cell.length_c   1.000
_cell.angle_alpha   90.00
_cell.angle_beta   90.00
_cell.angle_gamma   90.00
#
_symmetry.space_group_name_H-M   'P 1'
#
loop_
_entity.id
_entity.type
_entity.pdbx_description
1 polymer ?
#
loop_
_entity_poly.entity_id
_entity_poly.type
_entity_poly.pdbx_seq_one_letter_code
_entity_poly.pdbx_strand_id
1 'polypeptide(L)'
;MNDCVWIQADAQLPPYLTYTTMKVNQIVKDNLHVNRRVTEEITGPLFNAATNALLERKSDPVALLVNESFRDSLYIGNQARPKVFELDIQKPSNLYRTVSELNCRIIPAQKDTYQLEESMVLYKNKNWRILQVARDSQYFEICSVNEDEVTKILQLIKDRGINSLAVVLAHNYSCAEHELKVDEIAYAMTGK
;
A
#
# COMPACT_ATOMS: atom_id res chain seq x y z
N MET A 1 24.52 1.76 -26.43
CA MET A 1 24.11 0.50 -25.78
C MET A 1 25.29 -0.44 -25.96
N ASN A 2 25.73 -1.13 -24.90
CA ASN A 2 26.84 -2.08 -25.04
C ASN A 2 26.30 -3.35 -25.69
N ASP A 3 26.78 -3.67 -26.88
CA ASP A 3 26.31 -4.82 -27.67
C ASP A 3 26.96 -6.15 -27.24
N CYS A 4 27.88 -6.11 -26.26
CA CYS A 4 28.60 -7.26 -25.74
C CYS A 4 28.60 -7.27 -24.21
N VAL A 5 27.47 -7.67 -23.60
CA VAL A 5 27.39 -7.89 -22.12
C VAL A 5 27.35 -9.38 -21.77
N TRP A 6 27.36 -10.26 -22.76
CA TRP A 6 27.28 -11.70 -22.56
C TRP A 6 28.63 -12.34 -22.86
N ILE A 7 29.30 -12.80 -21.80
CA ILE A 7 30.43 -13.73 -21.90
C ILE A 7 29.90 -14.98 -22.63
N GLN A 8 30.55 -15.37 -23.72
CA GLN A 8 30.21 -16.56 -24.50
C GLN A 8 30.23 -17.79 -23.59
N ALA A 9 29.37 -18.79 -23.87
CA ALA A 9 29.15 -19.92 -22.96
C ALA A 9 30.41 -20.76 -22.66
N ASP A 10 31.36 -20.78 -23.59
CA ASP A 10 32.70 -21.37 -23.48
C ASP A 10 33.65 -20.55 -22.61
N ALA A 11 33.42 -19.24 -22.48
CA ALA A 11 34.14 -18.34 -21.60
C ALA A 11 33.49 -18.19 -20.21
N GLN A 12 32.31 -18.80 -19.97
CA GLN A 12 31.71 -18.86 -18.64
C GLN A 12 32.45 -19.90 -17.78
N LEU A 13 33.08 -19.43 -16.70
CA LEU A 13 33.65 -20.34 -15.70
C LEU A 13 32.51 -21.17 -15.06
N PRO A 14 32.66 -22.49 -14.91
CA PRO A 14 31.66 -23.33 -14.26
C PRO A 14 31.40 -22.83 -12.82
N PRO A 15 30.15 -22.49 -12.44
CA PRO A 15 29.84 -21.81 -11.18
C PRO A 15 30.07 -22.69 -9.93
N TYR A 16 30.41 -23.96 -10.10
CA TYR A 16 30.70 -24.91 -9.02
C TYR A 16 32.20 -25.02 -8.68
N LEU A 17 33.07 -24.25 -9.34
CA LEU A 17 34.51 -24.20 -9.05
C LEU A 17 34.94 -22.80 -8.61
N THR A 18 34.27 -22.24 -7.61
CA THR A 18 34.99 -21.34 -6.70
C THR A 18 36.01 -22.20 -5.96
N TYR A 19 37.28 -22.13 -6.38
CA TYR A 19 38.42 -22.71 -5.67
C TYR A 19 38.62 -22.00 -4.33
N THR A 20 37.65 -22.14 -3.43
CA THR A 20 37.78 -21.74 -2.04
C THR A 20 38.70 -22.76 -1.41
N THR A 21 40.01 -22.48 -1.44
CA THR A 21 40.98 -23.31 -0.73
C THR A 21 40.62 -23.34 0.76
N MET A 22 41.00 -24.41 1.47
CA MET A 22 40.76 -24.52 2.92
C MET A 22 41.27 -23.28 3.68
N LYS A 23 42.34 -22.63 3.19
CA LYS A 23 42.83 -21.36 3.72
C LYS A 23 41.84 -20.20 3.57
N VAL A 24 41.23 -20.02 2.39
CA VAL A 24 40.23 -18.97 2.17
C VAL A 24 38.98 -19.24 3.00
N ASN A 25 38.55 -20.51 3.10
CA ASN A 25 37.42 -20.89 3.95
C ASN A 25 37.69 -20.58 5.43
N GLN A 26 38.92 -20.83 5.91
CA GLN A 26 39.32 -20.52 7.26
C GLN A 26 39.32 -19.01 7.53
N ILE A 27 39.88 -18.21 6.61
CA ILE A 27 39.85 -16.74 6.71
C ILE A 27 38.42 -16.21 6.76
N VAL A 28 37.51 -16.73 5.95
CA VAL A 28 36.09 -16.32 5.97
C VAL A 28 35.45 -16.67 7.31
N LYS A 29 35.64 -17.90 7.82
CA LYS A 29 35.12 -18.31 9.13
C LYS A 29 35.69 -17.48 10.27
N ASP A 30 36.98 -17.20 10.22
CA ASP A 30 37.67 -16.42 11.23
C ASP A 30 37.23 -14.96 11.19
N ASN A 31 36.74 -14.44 10.06
CA ASN A 31 36.26 -13.05 9.94
C ASN A 31 34.73 -12.90 9.97
N LEU A 32 33.99 -14.00 10.10
CA LEU A 32 32.52 -14.00 10.10
C LEU A 32 31.94 -13.19 11.27
N HIS A 33 32.65 -13.20 12.41
CA HIS A 33 32.30 -12.42 13.61
C HIS A 33 32.45 -10.89 13.43
N VAL A 34 33.18 -10.46 12.39
CA VAL A 34 33.46 -9.05 12.10
C VAL A 34 32.36 -8.43 11.23
N ASN A 35 31.53 -9.27 10.59
CA ASN A 35 30.50 -8.82 9.65
C ASN A 35 29.11 -9.23 10.16
N ARG A 36 28.52 -8.37 11.00
CA ARG A 36 27.23 -8.62 11.67
C ARG A 36 26.09 -8.98 10.70
N ARG A 37 26.15 -8.47 9.46
CA ARG A 37 25.19 -8.77 8.37
C ARG A 37 25.23 -10.23 7.91
N VAL A 38 26.42 -10.85 7.91
CA VAL A 38 26.61 -12.23 7.42
C VAL A 38 26.09 -13.26 8.43
N THR A 39 26.22 -13.00 9.74
CA THR A 39 25.63 -13.86 10.77
C THR A 39 24.10 -13.85 10.76
N GLU A 40 23.47 -12.73 10.41
CA GLU A 40 22.01 -12.64 10.27
C GLU A 40 21.50 -13.36 9.00
N GLU A 41 22.27 -13.32 7.90
CA GLU A 41 21.94 -13.99 6.62
C GLU A 41 22.04 -15.52 6.64
N ILE A 42 22.93 -16.10 7.45
CA ILE A 42 23.19 -17.56 7.44
C ILE A 42 22.20 -18.33 8.31
N THR A 43 21.63 -17.69 9.33
CA THR A 43 20.84 -18.38 10.37
C THR A 43 19.34 -18.10 10.31
N GLY A 44 18.91 -17.12 9.53
CA GLY A 44 17.49 -16.79 9.31
C GLY A 44 17.05 -17.08 7.87
N PRO A 45 15.74 -17.26 7.61
CA PRO A 45 15.26 -17.35 6.24
C PRO A 45 15.58 -16.04 5.49
N LEU A 46 15.96 -16.14 4.21
CA LEU A 46 16.45 -15.11 3.26
C LEU A 46 15.50 -13.91 3.00
N PHE A 47 14.70 -13.50 3.96
CA PHE A 47 13.74 -12.42 3.82
C PHE A 47 14.22 -11.16 4.57
N ASN A 48 14.14 -10.02 3.89
CA ASN A 48 14.42 -8.71 4.47
C ASN A 48 13.55 -8.49 5.72
N ALA A 49 14.07 -7.77 6.72
CA ALA A 49 13.42 -7.52 8.01
C ALA A 49 11.94 -7.07 7.91
N ALA A 50 11.57 -6.31 6.87
CA ALA A 50 10.19 -5.90 6.60
C ALA A 50 9.24 -7.07 6.29
N THR A 51 9.72 -8.05 5.52
CA THR A 51 8.95 -9.26 5.20
C THR A 51 8.77 -10.14 6.43
N ASN A 52 9.81 -10.27 7.27
CA ASN A 52 9.68 -10.99 8.54
C ASN A 52 8.70 -10.29 9.48
N ALA A 53 8.73 -8.97 9.59
CA ALA A 53 7.74 -8.22 10.37
C ALA A 53 6.30 -8.44 9.88
N LEU A 54 6.09 -8.51 8.56
CA LEU A 54 4.79 -8.79 7.96
C LEU A 54 4.32 -10.24 8.24
N LEU A 55 5.21 -11.22 8.05
CA LEU A 55 4.92 -12.64 8.26
C LEU A 55 4.66 -12.94 9.74
N GLU A 56 5.46 -12.37 10.62
CA GLU A 56 5.35 -12.53 12.07
C GLU A 56 4.30 -11.63 12.71
N ARG A 57 3.65 -10.75 11.93
CA ARG A 57 2.68 -9.74 12.42
C ARG A 57 3.25 -8.86 13.54
N LYS A 58 4.54 -8.55 13.46
CA LYS A 58 5.25 -7.66 14.38
C LYS A 58 5.36 -6.27 13.75
N SER A 59 4.23 -5.61 13.55
CA SER A 59 4.17 -4.21 13.11
C SER A 59 3.42 -3.37 14.14
N ASP A 60 3.69 -2.06 14.14
CA ASP A 60 2.88 -1.13 14.91
C ASP A 60 1.41 -1.20 14.44
N PRO A 61 0.43 -1.01 15.35
CA PRO A 61 -0.98 -0.97 14.98
C PRO A 61 -1.23 0.15 13.97
N VAL A 62 -1.94 -0.17 12.89
CA VAL A 62 -2.31 0.80 11.85
C VAL A 62 -3.83 0.96 11.80
N ALA A 63 -4.30 2.21 11.77
CA ALA A 63 -5.67 2.56 11.44
C ALA A 63 -5.83 2.78 9.94
N LEU A 64 -6.93 2.34 9.37
CA LEU A 64 -7.27 2.52 7.96
C LEU A 64 -8.36 3.59 7.83
N LEU A 65 -8.13 4.61 7.00
CA LEU A 65 -9.12 5.63 6.63
C LEU A 65 -9.58 5.39 5.19
N VAL A 66 -10.88 5.18 5.01
CA VAL A 66 -11.51 4.94 3.69
C VAL A 66 -12.69 5.88 3.48
N ASN A 67 -13.22 5.95 2.27
CA ASN A 67 -14.47 6.66 2.03
C ASN A 67 -15.63 6.04 2.82
N GLU A 68 -16.64 6.85 3.12
CA GLU A 68 -17.91 6.37 3.68
C GLU A 68 -18.52 5.25 2.82
N SER A 69 -19.04 4.21 3.49
CA SER A 69 -19.57 2.97 2.90
C SER A 69 -18.52 2.03 2.29
N PHE A 70 -17.22 2.28 2.49
CA PHE A 70 -16.13 1.43 2.00
C PHE A 70 -15.41 0.67 3.12
N ARG A 71 -15.91 0.72 4.36
CA ARG A 71 -15.32 0.09 5.55
C ARG A 71 -14.86 -1.35 5.33
N ASP A 72 -15.69 -2.14 4.67
CA ASP A 72 -15.49 -3.58 4.52
C ASP A 72 -14.71 -3.95 3.25
N SER A 73 -14.27 -2.98 2.44
CA SER A 73 -13.66 -3.27 1.13
C SER A 73 -12.45 -4.20 1.22
N LEU A 74 -11.52 -3.94 2.15
CA LEU A 74 -10.35 -4.81 2.37
C LEU A 74 -10.72 -6.12 3.08
N TYR A 75 -11.72 -6.11 3.95
CA TYR A 75 -12.25 -7.32 4.58
C TYR A 75 -13.01 -8.22 3.61
N ILE A 76 -13.65 -7.69 2.57
CA ILE A 76 -14.25 -8.48 1.49
C ILE A 76 -13.13 -8.97 0.56
N GLY A 77 -12.18 -8.09 0.23
CA GLY A 77 -11.06 -8.40 -0.65
C GLY A 77 -11.53 -8.56 -2.10
N ASN A 78 -10.83 -9.41 -2.87
CA ASN A 78 -11.17 -9.69 -4.26
C ASN A 78 -11.78 -11.09 -4.41
N GLN A 79 -12.17 -11.42 -5.65
CA GLN A 79 -12.71 -12.74 -6.00
C GLN A 79 -11.62 -13.81 -6.18
N ALA A 80 -10.36 -13.55 -5.80
CA ALA A 80 -9.29 -14.51 -6.00
C ALA A 80 -9.50 -15.70 -5.05
N ARG A 81 -9.74 -16.88 -5.63
CA ARG A 81 -9.79 -18.16 -4.91
C ARG A 81 -8.62 -19.02 -5.35
N PRO A 82 -7.51 -19.05 -4.61
CA PRO A 82 -6.34 -19.85 -4.96
C PRO A 82 -6.68 -21.34 -5.16
N LYS A 83 -7.65 -21.84 -4.37
CA LYS A 83 -8.25 -23.17 -4.53
C LYS A 83 -9.75 -23.03 -4.75
N VAL A 84 -10.17 -22.98 -6.02
CA VAL A 84 -11.54 -22.65 -6.44
C VAL A 84 -12.60 -23.60 -5.85
N PHE A 85 -12.26 -24.86 -5.60
CA PHE A 85 -13.20 -25.90 -5.14
C PHE A 85 -13.17 -26.17 -3.63
N GLU A 86 -12.33 -25.48 -2.86
CA GLU A 86 -12.26 -25.67 -1.40
C GLU A 86 -13.49 -25.02 -0.75
N LEU A 87 -14.29 -25.82 -0.04
CA LEU A 87 -15.51 -25.36 0.64
C LEU A 87 -15.21 -24.63 1.96
N ASP A 88 -14.10 -25.01 2.61
CA ASP A 88 -13.62 -24.37 3.84
C ASP A 88 -12.62 -23.25 3.51
N ILE A 89 -13.16 -22.05 3.30
CA ILE A 89 -12.37 -20.89 2.88
C ILE A 89 -11.74 -20.23 4.10
N GLN A 90 -10.42 -20.36 4.22
CA GLN A 90 -9.64 -19.70 5.27
C GLN A 90 -9.17 -18.32 4.81
N LYS A 91 -9.74 -17.26 5.38
CA LYS A 91 -9.36 -15.88 5.05
C LYS A 91 -8.18 -15.43 5.95
N PRO A 92 -7.11 -14.84 5.38
CA PRO A 92 -6.05 -14.24 6.18
C PRO A 92 -6.59 -13.10 7.05
N SER A 93 -6.00 -12.89 8.22
CA SER A 93 -6.34 -11.75 9.08
C SER A 93 -5.92 -10.42 8.44
N ASN A 94 -6.69 -9.37 8.71
CA ASN A 94 -6.39 -8.02 8.23
C ASN A 94 -5.12 -7.45 8.88
N LEU A 95 -4.43 -6.54 8.18
CA LEU A 95 -3.24 -5.84 8.71
C LEU A 95 -3.61 -4.62 9.57
N TYR A 96 -4.75 -3.99 9.30
CA TYR A 96 -5.23 -2.86 10.08
C TYR A 96 -5.93 -3.31 11.37
N ARG A 97 -5.87 -2.47 12.40
CA ARG A 97 -6.54 -2.70 13.69
C ARG A 97 -7.96 -2.13 13.73
N THR A 98 -8.16 -0.99 13.09
CA THR A 98 -9.45 -0.29 13.01
C THR A 98 -9.63 0.34 11.65
N VAL A 99 -10.89 0.52 11.26
CA VAL A 99 -11.28 1.28 10.07
C VAL A 99 -12.11 2.48 10.50
N SER A 100 -11.81 3.63 9.92
CA SER A 100 -12.59 4.85 10.03
C SER A 100 -13.03 5.28 8.63
N GLU A 101 -14.19 5.89 8.55
CA GLU A 101 -14.81 6.32 7.30
C GLU A 101 -14.82 7.84 7.24
N LEU A 102 -14.55 8.39 6.06
CA LEU A 102 -14.58 9.80 5.76
C LEU A 102 -15.59 10.08 4.66
N ASN A 103 -16.50 11.02 4.89
CA ASN A 103 -17.42 11.47 3.86
C ASN A 103 -16.73 12.42 2.88
N CYS A 104 -15.99 11.85 1.94
CA CYS A 104 -15.46 12.54 0.78
C CYS A 104 -15.60 11.64 -0.45
N ARG A 105 -15.75 12.24 -1.65
CA ARG A 105 -15.90 11.46 -2.87
C ARG A 105 -15.49 12.22 -4.11
N ILE A 106 -14.63 11.56 -4.88
CA ILE A 106 -14.26 11.91 -6.24
C ILE A 106 -14.79 10.81 -7.16
N ILE A 107 -15.31 11.19 -8.33
CA ILE A 107 -15.74 10.23 -9.37
C ILE A 107 -15.16 10.62 -10.73
N PRO A 108 -14.83 9.65 -11.61
CA PRO A 108 -14.43 9.97 -12.97
C PRO A 108 -15.60 10.57 -13.75
N ALA A 109 -15.31 11.60 -14.54
CA ALA A 109 -16.26 12.11 -15.52
C ALA A 109 -16.35 11.13 -16.68
N GLN A 110 -17.46 10.40 -16.77
CA GLN A 110 -17.73 9.54 -17.92
C GLN A 110 -18.38 10.38 -19.02
N LYS A 111 -17.62 10.68 -20.08
CA LYS A 111 -18.19 11.07 -21.37
C LYS A 111 -18.70 9.79 -22.03
N ASP A 112 -20.02 9.72 -22.22
CA ASP A 112 -20.67 8.79 -23.16
C ASP A 112 -20.92 7.33 -22.73
N THR A 113 -21.02 7.01 -21.43
CA THR A 113 -21.50 5.68 -20.98
C THR A 113 -22.89 5.75 -20.33
N TYR A 114 -23.90 5.63 -21.20
CA TYR A 114 -25.29 5.13 -21.13
C TYR A 114 -26.00 4.79 -19.79
N GLN A 115 -27.30 5.15 -19.77
CA GLN A 115 -28.45 4.50 -19.07
C GLN A 115 -28.69 4.77 -17.57
N LEU A 116 -28.46 5.99 -17.11
CA LEU A 116 -28.99 6.45 -15.82
C LEU A 116 -29.73 7.78 -15.99
N GLU A 117 -30.84 7.78 -16.75
CA GLU A 117 -31.63 9.01 -16.95
C GLU A 117 -32.21 9.55 -15.63
N GLU A 118 -32.60 8.69 -14.69
CA GLU A 118 -33.10 9.13 -13.38
C GLU A 118 -31.98 9.67 -12.46
N SER A 119 -30.77 9.10 -12.52
CA SER A 119 -29.64 9.60 -11.74
C SER A 119 -29.07 10.90 -12.31
N MET A 120 -29.18 11.13 -13.62
CA MET A 120 -28.75 12.37 -14.27
C MET A 120 -29.56 13.61 -13.84
N VAL A 121 -30.81 13.47 -13.38
CA VAL A 121 -31.60 14.59 -12.86
C VAL A 121 -30.98 15.16 -11.57
N LEU A 122 -30.30 14.33 -10.77
CA LEU A 122 -29.56 14.76 -9.57
C LEU A 122 -28.21 15.44 -9.90
N TYR A 123 -27.63 15.19 -11.07
CA TYR A 123 -26.26 15.61 -11.42
C TYR A 123 -26.19 16.79 -12.39
N LYS A 124 -27.26 17.11 -13.13
CA LYS A 124 -27.33 18.33 -13.97
C LYS A 124 -27.43 19.65 -13.18
N ASN A 125 -27.89 19.59 -11.92
CA ASN A 125 -28.14 20.76 -11.07
C ASN A 125 -27.12 20.97 -9.94
N LYS A 126 -26.01 20.22 -9.95
CA LYS A 126 -24.95 20.39 -8.94
C LYS A 126 -23.72 21.03 -9.56
N ASN A 127 -23.34 22.19 -9.02
CA ASN A 127 -22.07 22.88 -9.31
C ASN A 127 -20.91 22.12 -8.66
N TRP A 128 -20.62 20.91 -9.16
CA TRP A 128 -19.49 20.13 -8.69
C TRP A 128 -18.19 20.71 -9.21
N ARG A 129 -17.17 20.69 -8.35
CA ARG A 129 -15.84 21.16 -8.71
C ARG A 129 -15.21 20.14 -9.67
N ILE A 130 -14.75 20.64 -10.81
CA ILE A 130 -14.02 19.84 -11.80
C ILE A 130 -12.56 19.81 -11.36
N LEU A 131 -12.04 18.60 -11.18
CA LEU A 131 -10.63 18.37 -10.87
C LEU A 131 -9.92 18.05 -12.19
N GLN A 132 -8.96 18.90 -12.57
CA GLN A 132 -8.16 18.72 -13.78
C GLN A 132 -6.97 17.80 -13.46
N VAL A 133 -6.86 16.70 -14.19
CA VAL A 133 -5.77 15.72 -14.04
C VAL A 133 -4.87 15.77 -15.27
N ALA A 134 -3.61 15.36 -15.12
CA ALA A 134 -2.56 15.42 -16.15
C ALA A 134 -2.84 14.59 -17.43
N ARG A 135 -3.87 13.76 -17.45
CA ARG A 135 -4.32 12.96 -18.60
C ARG A 135 -5.75 13.38 -18.89
N ASP A 136 -6.19 13.38 -20.17
CA ASP A 136 -7.47 13.90 -20.69
C ASP A 136 -8.78 13.42 -20.00
N SER A 137 -8.68 12.66 -18.92
CA SER A 137 -9.75 12.31 -17.98
C SER A 137 -10.08 13.47 -17.04
N GLN A 138 -11.35 13.84 -17.01
CA GLN A 138 -11.88 14.78 -16.00
C GLN A 138 -12.40 13.99 -14.80
N TYR A 139 -12.34 14.58 -13.61
CA TYR A 139 -12.93 14.03 -12.39
C TYR A 139 -13.82 15.07 -11.74
N PHE A 140 -14.89 14.64 -11.08
CA PHE A 140 -15.79 15.49 -10.31
C PHE A 140 -15.60 15.25 -8.82
N GLU A 141 -15.39 16.32 -8.08
CA GLU A 141 -15.54 16.33 -6.62
C GLU A 141 -17.02 16.48 -6.28
N ILE A 142 -17.63 15.39 -5.81
CA ILE A 142 -19.07 15.40 -5.46
C ILE A 142 -19.28 15.68 -3.98
N CYS A 143 -18.26 15.41 -3.16
CA CYS A 143 -18.22 15.68 -1.75
C CYS A 143 -16.76 15.99 -1.36
N SER A 144 -16.54 17.21 -0.88
CA SER A 144 -15.24 17.69 -0.45
C SER A 144 -14.89 17.19 0.96
N VAL A 145 -13.60 17.17 1.27
CA VAL A 145 -13.12 16.76 2.60
C VAL A 145 -13.50 17.82 3.64
N ASN A 146 -14.21 17.39 4.69
CA ASN A 146 -14.53 18.19 5.85
C ASN A 146 -13.40 18.11 6.90
N GLU A 147 -12.77 19.24 7.21
CA GLU A 147 -11.63 19.32 8.13
C GLU A 147 -12.00 18.96 9.57
N ASP A 148 -13.19 19.33 10.02
CA ASP A 148 -13.68 19.01 11.37
C ASP A 148 -13.92 17.50 11.53
N GLU A 149 -14.40 16.85 10.47
CA GLU A 149 -14.64 15.40 10.45
C GLU A 149 -13.31 14.65 10.52
N VAL A 150 -12.33 15.03 9.69
CA VAL A 150 -10.99 14.45 9.71
C VAL A 150 -10.37 14.62 11.10
N THR A 151 -10.43 15.81 11.69
CA THR A 151 -9.87 16.09 13.02
C THR A 151 -10.47 15.17 14.09
N LYS A 152 -11.79 15.00 14.09
CA LYS A 152 -12.48 14.10 15.03
C LYS A 152 -12.07 12.64 14.84
N ILE A 153 -11.96 12.19 13.59
CA ILE A 153 -11.52 10.82 13.27
C ILE A 153 -10.09 10.59 13.76
N LEU A 154 -9.18 11.54 13.52
CA LEU A 154 -7.78 11.45 13.94
C LEU A 154 -7.64 11.44 15.46
N GLN A 155 -8.43 12.25 16.18
CA GLN A 155 -8.49 12.21 17.65
C GLN A 155 -8.95 10.84 18.15
N LEU A 156 -10.03 10.30 17.57
CA LEU A 156 -10.55 8.99 17.94
C LEU A 156 -9.55 7.84 17.69
N ILE A 157 -8.72 7.95 16.65
CA ILE A 157 -7.65 6.99 16.37
C ILE A 157 -6.53 7.10 17.42
N LYS A 158 -6.14 8.33 17.79
CA LYS A 158 -5.15 8.56 18.86
C LYS A 158 -5.64 8.08 20.23
N ASP A 159 -6.91 8.30 20.56
CA ASP A 159 -7.52 7.87 21.82
C ASP A 159 -7.51 6.33 21.96
N ARG A 160 -7.49 5.61 20.83
CA ARG A 160 -7.32 4.15 20.77
C ARG A 160 -5.85 3.69 20.87
N GLY A 161 -4.91 4.62 21.04
CA GLY A 161 -3.48 4.35 21.14
C GLY A 161 -2.81 3.99 19.82
N ILE A 162 -3.41 4.34 18.68
CA ILE A 162 -2.87 4.05 17.35
C ILE A 162 -2.15 5.28 16.81
N ASN A 163 -0.87 5.13 16.48
CA ASN A 163 -0.02 6.23 15.98
C ASN A 163 0.26 6.17 14.47
N SER A 164 -0.17 5.11 13.79
CA SER A 164 0.03 4.93 12.35
C SER A 164 -1.29 4.95 11.62
N LEU A 165 -1.36 5.71 10.53
CA LEU A 165 -2.55 5.89 9.70
C LEU A 165 -2.24 5.51 8.25
N ALA A 166 -3.10 4.71 7.64
CA ALA A 166 -3.13 4.46 6.21
C ALA A 166 -4.39 5.11 5.63
N VAL A 167 -4.23 6.03 4.68
CA VAL A 167 -5.33 6.69 3.98
C VAL A 167 -5.49 6.03 2.61
N VAL A 168 -6.72 5.60 2.29
CA VAL A 168 -7.05 4.95 1.02
C VAL A 168 -8.38 5.48 0.53
N LEU A 169 -8.32 6.54 -0.28
CA LEU A 169 -9.51 7.16 -0.87
C LEU A 169 -9.68 6.74 -2.33
N ALA A 170 -10.94 6.58 -2.73
CA ALA A 170 -11.31 6.22 -4.09
C ALA A 170 -10.77 7.25 -5.10
N HIS A 171 -10.15 6.75 -6.18
CA HIS A 171 -9.57 7.54 -7.26
C HIS A 171 -8.39 8.45 -6.86
N ASN A 172 -7.81 8.26 -5.66
CA ASN A 172 -6.60 8.97 -5.22
C ASN A 172 -5.45 8.90 -6.23
N TYR A 173 -5.25 7.74 -6.88
CA TYR A 173 -4.22 7.55 -7.92
C TYR A 173 -4.30 8.55 -9.09
N SER A 174 -5.45 9.20 -9.30
CA SER A 174 -5.63 10.27 -10.29
C SER A 174 -5.71 11.64 -9.65
N CYS A 175 -6.32 11.76 -8.47
CA CYS A 175 -6.43 13.03 -7.75
C CYS A 175 -6.11 12.84 -6.27
N ALA A 176 -4.90 13.24 -5.88
CA ALA A 176 -4.41 13.11 -4.51
C ALA A 176 -4.84 14.24 -3.57
N GLU A 177 -5.60 15.23 -4.05
CA GLU A 177 -5.97 16.42 -3.28
C GLU A 177 -6.63 16.09 -1.95
N HIS A 178 -7.52 15.08 -1.91
CA HIS A 178 -8.19 14.67 -0.68
C HIS A 178 -7.25 14.01 0.32
N GLU A 179 -6.33 13.15 -0.13
CA GLU A 179 -5.38 12.48 0.76
C GLU A 179 -4.33 13.47 1.29
N LEU A 180 -3.84 14.36 0.43
CA LEU A 180 -2.93 15.44 0.84
C LEU A 180 -3.58 16.37 1.86
N LYS A 181 -4.85 16.68 1.71
CA LYS A 181 -5.58 17.48 2.71
C LYS A 181 -5.71 16.76 4.05
N VAL A 182 -5.91 15.45 4.05
CA VAL A 182 -5.88 14.65 5.29
C VAL A 182 -4.49 14.65 5.92
N ASP A 183 -3.44 14.56 5.10
CA ASP A 183 -2.04 14.62 5.55
C ASP A 183 -1.71 15.97 6.21
N GLU A 184 -2.09 17.09 5.59
CA GLU A 184 -1.91 18.43 6.15
C GLU A 184 -2.57 18.58 7.53
N ILE A 185 -3.81 18.08 7.68
CA ILE A 185 -4.55 18.12 8.95
C ILE A 185 -3.88 17.22 9.99
N ALA A 186 -3.45 16.02 9.58
CA ALA A 186 -2.75 15.10 10.45
C ALA A 186 -1.44 15.72 10.96
N TYR A 187 -0.63 16.27 10.06
CA TYR A 187 0.63 16.95 10.38
C TYR A 187 0.41 18.14 11.31
N ALA A 188 -0.63 18.94 11.10
CA ALA A 188 -0.98 20.05 11.99
C ALA A 188 -1.35 19.57 13.41
N MET A 189 -1.92 18.38 13.56
CA MET A 189 -2.30 17.80 14.86
C MET A 189 -1.16 17.05 15.58
N THR A 190 -0.18 16.51 14.86
CA THR A 190 0.93 15.70 15.42
C THR A 190 2.25 16.46 15.49
N GLY A 191 2.46 17.47 14.65
CA GLY A 191 3.75 18.13 14.45
C GLY A 191 4.84 17.19 13.93
N LYS A 192 4.45 16.04 13.38
CA LYS A 192 5.28 14.97 12.82
C LYS A 192 4.53 14.33 11.68
#